data_AF-A0A0M0SYU4-F1
#
_entry.id   AF-A0A0M0SYU4-F1
#
_cell.length_a   1.000
_cell.length_b   1.000
_cell.length_c   1.000
_cell.angle_alpha   90.00
_cell.angle_beta   90.00
_cell.angle_gamma   90.00
#
_symmetry.space_group_name_H-M   'P 1'
#
loop_
_entity.id
_entity.type
_entity.pdbx_description
1 polymer ?
#
loop_
_entity_poly.entity_id
_entity_poly.type
_entity_poly.pdbx_seq_one_letter_code
_entity_poly.pdbx_strand_id
1 'polypeptide(L)' 'MYLKSLHHYNFRHDQENPKVLSLVQYTPENLEPRMCFKVQYVSDGTIDYIPFKAISNGEWEVLV' A
#
# COMPACT_ATOMS: atom_id res chain seq x y z
N MET A 1 3.21 -7.80 -9.54
CA MET A 1 3.63 -6.97 -8.40
C MET A 1 2.47 -6.68 -7.46
N TYR A 2 2.64 -7.08 -6.21
CA TYR A 2 1.71 -6.93 -5.09
C TYR A 2 2.45 -6.40 -3.87
N LEU A 3 1.74 -5.82 -2.92
CA LEU A 3 2.27 -5.54 -1.59
C LEU A 3 1.75 -6.57 -0.60
N LYS A 4 2.67 -7.20 0.14
CA LYS A 4 2.34 -8.09 1.24
C LYS A 4 2.52 -7.35 2.55
N SER A 5 1.47 -7.31 3.35
CA SER A 5 1.58 -6.77 4.69
C SER A 5 2.39 -7.72 5.58
N LEU A 6 3.30 -7.17 6.38
CA LEU A 6 4.08 -7.93 7.36
C LEU A 6 3.46 -7.88 8.77
N HIS A 7 2.40 -7.08 8.95
CA HIS A 7 1.72 -6.93 10.23
C HIS A 7 0.19 -7.04 10.11
N HIS A 8 -0.43 -7.69 11.10
CA HIS A 8 -1.87 -7.97 11.08
C HIS A 8 -2.75 -6.71 11.01
N TYR A 9 -2.28 -5.57 11.54
CA TYR A 9 -3.03 -4.31 11.56
C TYR A 9 -3.02 -3.55 10.22
N ASN A 10 -2.18 -3.95 9.27
CA ASN A 10 -2.08 -3.34 7.95
C ASN A 10 -3.01 -4.02 6.91
N PHE A 11 -3.63 -5.15 7.27
CA PHE A 11 -4.54 -5.84 6.35
C PHE A 11 -5.87 -5.11 6.26
N ARG A 12 -6.29 -4.89 5.01
CA ARG A 12 -7.69 -4.71 4.63
C ARG A 12 -8.18 -6.07 4.12
N HIS A 13 -9.42 -6.44 4.47
CA HIS A 13 -10.11 -7.65 3.97
C HIS A 13 -9.30 -8.97 4.11
N ASP A 14 -9.26 -9.54 5.31
CA ASP A 14 -8.80 -10.91 5.58
C ASP A 14 -7.57 -11.37 4.78
N GLN A 15 -6.49 -10.60 4.86
CA GLN A 15 -5.17 -10.95 4.34
C GLN A 15 -5.00 -10.87 2.81
N GLU A 16 -5.87 -10.15 2.12
CA GLU A 16 -5.64 -9.84 0.71
C GLU A 16 -4.37 -8.98 0.54
N ASN A 17 -3.49 -9.41 -0.36
CA ASN A 17 -2.37 -8.60 -0.82
C ASN A 17 -2.85 -7.68 -1.95
N PRO A 18 -2.86 -6.35 -1.77
CA PRO A 18 -3.31 -5.45 -2.82
C PRO A 18 -2.33 -5.42 -4.00
N LYS A 19 -2.89 -5.28 -5.20
CA LYS A 19 -2.13 -5.18 -6.45
C LYS A 19 -1.53 -3.79 -6.59
N VAL A 20 -0.24 -3.69 -6.91
CA VAL A 20 0.39 -2.40 -7.22
C VAL A 20 -0.03 -1.94 -8.60
N LEU A 21 -0.56 -0.71 -8.69
CA LEU A 21 -0.91 -0.07 -9.95
C LEU A 21 0.21 0.85 -10.45
N SER A 22 0.74 1.69 -9.57
CA SER A 22 1.83 2.62 -9.89
C SER A 22 2.48 3.19 -8.64
N LEU A 23 3.64 3.82 -8.81
CA LEU A 23 4.27 4.66 -7.79
C LEU A 23 3.97 6.12 -8.10
N VAL A 24 3.40 6.86 -7.15
CA VAL A 24 2.93 8.24 -7.33
C VAL A 24 3.32 9.12 -6.16
N GLN A 25 3.43 10.43 -6.39
CA GLN A 25 3.45 11.40 -5.30
C GLN A 25 2.01 11.65 -4.85
N TYR A 26 1.74 11.47 -3.56
CA TYR A 26 0.42 11.64 -2.95
C TYR A 26 0.53 12.54 -1.72
N THR A 27 -0.41 13.46 -1.59
CA THR A 27 -0.51 14.37 -0.44
C THR A 27 -1.77 14.00 0.34
N PRO A 28 -1.65 13.29 1.46
CA PRO A 28 -2.78 13.04 2.34
C PRO A 28 -3.26 14.34 2.99
N GLU A 29 -4.52 14.38 3.40
CA GLU A 29 -5.06 15.53 4.12
C GLU A 29 -4.25 15.80 5.40
N ASN A 30 -3.85 17.06 5.60
CA ASN A 30 -3.04 17.51 6.74
C ASN A 30 -1.62 16.91 6.84
N LEU A 31 -1.07 16.38 5.75
CA LEU A 31 0.29 15.83 5.71
C LEU A 31 1.08 16.33 4.51
N GLU A 32 2.40 16.29 4.63
CA GLU A 32 3.31 16.64 3.55
C GLU A 32 3.22 15.65 2.37
N PRO A 33 3.46 16.11 1.13
CA PRO A 33 3.53 15.25 -0.04
C PRO A 33 4.59 14.16 0.13
N ARG A 34 4.26 12.92 -0.25
CA ARG A 34 5.18 11.78 -0.16
C ARG A 34 4.95 10.76 -1.28
N MET A 35 5.99 9.98 -1.56
CA MET A 35 5.89 8.88 -2.52
C MET A 35 5.09 7.73 -1.92
N CYS A 36 4.08 7.25 -2.65
CA CYS A 36 3.21 6.15 -2.26
C CYS A 36 3.05 5.14 -3.42
N PHE A 37 2.88 3.88 -3.07
CA PHE A 37 2.30 2.89 -3.97
C PHE A 37 0.79 3.12 -4.03
N LYS A 38 0.28 3.41 -5.24
CA LYS A 38 -1.13 3.32 -5.52
C LYS A 38 -1.48 1.85 -5.72
N VAL A 39 -2.35 1.32 -4.89
CA VAL A 39 -2.72 -0.10 -4.91
C VAL A 39 -4.22 -0.29 -5.04
N GLN A 40 -4.63 -1.48 -5.49
CA GLN A 40 -6.02 -1.90 -5.59
C GLN A 40 -6.25 -3.24 -4.91
N TYR A 41 -7.29 -3.33 -4.10
CA TYR A 41 -7.82 -4.58 -3.57
C TYR A 41 -8.76 -5.19 -4.62
N VAL A 42 -8.54 -6.46 -4.98
CA VAL A 42 -9.30 -7.17 -6.03
C VAL A 42 -10.68 -7.56 -5.50
N SER A 43 -10.79 -7.82 -4.19
CA SER A 43 -12.05 -8.24 -3.56
C SER A 43 -13.18 -7.22 -3.71
N ASP A 44 -12.89 -5.93 -3.60
CA ASP A 44 -13.90 -4.86 -3.59
C ASP A 44 -13.59 -3.68 -4.56
N GLY A 45 -12.42 -3.70 -5.20
CA GLY A 45 -11.97 -2.65 -6.11
C GLY A 45 -11.41 -1.40 -5.41
N THR A 46 -11.31 -1.39 -4.07
CA THR A 46 -10.85 -0.25 -3.28
C THR A 46 -9.44 0.18 -3.68
N ILE A 47 -9.24 1.49 -3.83
CA ILE A 47 -7.94 2.10 -4.08
C ILE A 47 -7.36 2.64 -2.77
N ASP A 48 -6.08 2.36 -2.54
CA ASP A 48 -5.36 2.83 -1.36
C ASP A 48 -3.96 3.35 -1.74
N TYR A 49 -3.35 4.09 -0.82
CA TYR A 49 -2.05 4.74 -1.00
C TYR A 49 -1.11 4.39 0.15
N ILE A 50 -0.25 3.40 -0.07
CA ILE A 50 0.70 2.92 0.94
C ILE A 50 2.02 3.69 0.78
N PRO A 51 2.52 4.39 1.82
CA PRO A 51 3.78 5.14 1.73
C PRO A 51 4.95 4.25 1.33
N PHE A 52 5.80 4.70 0.40
CA PHE A 52 7.00 3.96 -0.01
C PHE A 52 7.92 3.64 1.18
N LYS A 53 8.01 4.57 2.14
CA LYS A 53 8.77 4.41 3.39
C LYS A 53 8.33 3.20 4.22
N ALA A 54 7.08 2.75 4.07
CA ALA A 54 6.56 1.59 4.79
C ALA A 54 7.30 0.29 4.42
N ILE A 55 7.90 0.22 3.22
CA ILE A 55 8.80 -0.88 2.83
C ILE A 55 10.08 -0.83 3.65
N SER A 56 10.73 0.33 3.71
CA SER A 56 11.98 0.51 4.48
C SER A 56 11.78 0.33 5.98
N ASN A 57 10.58 0.61 6.49
CA ASN A 57 10.22 0.37 7.88
C ASN A 57 9.93 -1.11 8.19
N GLY A 58 9.89 -1.99 7.18
CA GLY A 58 9.54 -3.40 7.37
C GLY A 58 8.06 -3.65 7.64
N GLU A 59 7.18 -2.71 7.27
CA GLU A 59 5.73 -2.85 7.44
C GLU A 59 5.08 -3.63 6.27
N TRP A 60 5.73 -3.54 5.10
CA TRP A 60 5.27 -4.11 3.84
C TRP A 60 6.44 -4.68 3.04
N GLU A 61 6.16 -5.70 2.23
CA GLU A 61 7.09 -6.35 1.32
C GLU A 61 6.57 -6.26 -0.12
N VAL A 62 7.44 -5.93 -1.08
CA VAL A 62 7.10 -5.96 -2.51
C VAL A 62 7.25 -7.39 -3.02
N LEU A 63 6.14 -7.99 -3.45
CA LEU A 63 6.14 -9.28 -4.16
C LEU A 63 6.10 -9.00 -5.66
N VAL A 64 7.06 -9.54 -6.43
CA VAL A 64 7.15 -9.36 -7.89
C VAL A 64 6.12 -10.22 -8.62
#